data_AF-A0A0C9XV18-F1
#
_entry.id   AF-A0A0C9XV18-F1
#
_cell.length_a   1.000
_cell.length_b   1.000
_cell.length_c   1.000
_cell.angle_alpha   90.00
_cell.angle_beta   90.00
_cell.angle_gamma   90.00
#
_symmetry.space_group_name_H-M   'P 1'
#
loop_
_entity.id
_entity.type
_entity.pdbx_description
1 polymer ?
#
loop_
_entity_poly.entity_id
_entity_poly.type
_entity_poly.pdbx_seq_one_letter_code
_entity_poly.pdbx_strand_id
1 'polypeptide(L)'
;WGWAKYRYCQVNKNTFKDAKDAAENSLNMCPVEVIRRFINCSQRWMSAYHMGLTGKAAQWAVHKQKGHRSASRAAMMHLDTVVIAP
;
A
#
# COMPACT_ATOMS: atom_id res chain seq x y z
N TRP A 1 -1.45 9.08 3.23
CA TRP A 1 -2.50 9.52 4.17
C TRP A 1 -2.39 8.91 5.56
N GLY A 2 -2.40 7.57 5.73
CA GLY A 2 -2.46 6.95 7.06
C GLY A 2 -1.42 7.45 8.08
N TRP A 3 -0.14 7.53 7.68
CA TRP A 3 0.94 8.01 8.55
C TRP A 3 0.73 9.46 9.01
N ALA A 4 0.45 10.38 8.07
CA ALA A 4 0.23 11.79 8.37
C ALA A 4 -1.04 11.99 9.21
N LYS A 5 -2.12 11.25 8.93
CA LYS A 5 -3.37 11.30 9.71
C LYS A 5 -3.13 10.87 11.16
N TYR A 6 -2.35 9.81 11.37
CA TYR A 6 -2.01 9.33 12.70
C TYR A 6 -1.29 10.40 13.53
N ARG A 7 -0.29 11.07 12.94
CA ARG A 7 0.42 12.19 13.59
C ARG A 7 -0.47 13.40 13.81
N TYR A 8 -1.32 13.73 12.84
CA TYR A 8 -2.32 14.78 12.97
C TYR A 8 -3.20 14.52 14.20
N CYS A 9 -3.67 13.30 14.44
CA CYS A 9 -4.54 12.96 15.58
C CYS A 9 -3.84 13.00 16.95
N GLN A 10 -2.51 13.03 17.01
CA GLN A 10 -1.75 13.09 18.28
C GLN A 10 -1.60 14.51 18.82
N VAL A 11 -1.85 15.53 17.99
CA VAL A 11 -1.68 16.94 18.36
C VAL A 11 -3.02 17.49 18.82
N ASN A 12 -3.04 18.22 19.94
CA ASN A 12 -4.24 18.97 20.34
C ASN A 12 -4.39 20.22 19.46
N LYS A 13 -5.60 20.52 18.98
CA LYS A 13 -5.89 21.68 18.13
C LYS A 13 -7.12 22.38 18.69
N ASN A 14 -6.98 23.64 19.06
CA ASN A 14 -8.09 24.43 19.64
C ASN A 14 -8.75 25.32 18.60
N THR A 15 -8.03 25.66 17.53
CA THR A 15 -8.52 26.49 16.43
C THR A 15 -8.40 25.78 15.08
N PHE A 16 -9.15 26.29 14.09
CA PHE A 16 -9.01 25.82 12.71
C PHE A 16 -7.61 26.05 12.15
N LYS A 17 -6.96 27.16 12.53
CA LYS A 17 -5.59 27.46 12.12
C LYS A 17 -4.64 26.39 12.63
N ASP A 18 -4.74 26.03 13.92
CA ASP A 18 -3.91 24.96 14.51
C ASP A 18 -4.14 23.62 13.82
N ALA A 19 -5.38 23.32 13.44
CA ALA A 19 -5.70 22.12 12.68
C ALA A 19 -5.04 22.13 11.29
N LYS A 20 -5.10 23.26 10.58
CA LYS A 20 -4.46 23.41 9.26
C LYS A 20 -2.95 23.28 9.36
N ASP A 21 -2.32 23.99 10.28
CA ASP A 21 -0.88 23.97 10.50
C ASP A 21 -0.41 22.55 10.91
N ALA A 22 -1.17 21.87 11.78
CA ALA A 22 -0.87 20.49 12.16
C ALA A 22 -1.00 19.50 10.99
N ALA A 23 -1.94 19.72 10.06
CA ALA A 23 -2.08 18.88 8.88
C ALA A 23 -0.89 19.05 7.93
N GLU A 24 -0.49 20.29 7.66
CA GLU A 24 0.69 20.63 6.83
C GLU A 24 1.97 20.06 7.45
N ASN A 25 2.20 20.29 8.74
CA ASN A 25 3.35 19.74 9.46
C ASN A 25 3.36 18.20 9.40
N SER A 26 2.22 17.55 9.59
CA SER A 26 2.14 16.08 9.53
C SER A 26 2.43 15.53 8.13
N LEU A 27 2.13 16.28 7.07
CA LEU A 27 2.48 15.88 5.69
C LEU A 27 3.98 16.07 5.43
N ASN A 28 4.53 17.22 5.83
CA ASN A 28 5.93 17.57 5.63
C ASN A 28 6.89 16.68 6.46
N MET A 29 6.45 16.21 7.63
CA MET A 29 7.25 15.31 8.48
C MET A 29 7.28 13.86 7.99
N CYS A 30 6.49 13.48 6.97
CA CYS A 30 6.41 12.09 6.52
C CYS A 30 7.76 11.62 5.95
N PRO A 31 8.41 10.61 6.55
CA PRO A 31 9.70 10.13 6.05
C PRO A 31 9.59 9.59 4.63
N VAL A 32 10.62 9.81 3.83
CA VAL A 32 10.68 9.36 2.42
C VAL A 32 10.54 7.84 2.33
N GLU A 33 11.09 7.10 3.29
CA GLU A 33 11.03 5.65 3.40
C GLU A 33 9.59 5.16 3.55
N VAL A 34 8.77 5.89 4.31
CA VAL A 34 7.35 5.58 4.49
C VAL A 34 6.61 5.79 3.17
N ILE A 35 6.86 6.91 2.49
CA ILE A 35 6.28 7.20 1.16
C ILE A 35 6.64 6.10 0.16
N ARG A 36 7.93 5.75 0.08
CA ARG A 36 8.43 4.65 -0.78
C ARG A 36 7.78 3.33 -0.45
N ARG A 37 7.61 2.99 0.84
CA ARG A 37 6.94 1.74 1.25
C ARG A 37 5.48 1.69 0.80
N PHE A 38 4.76 2.81 0.88
CA PHE A 38 3.38 2.90 0.37
C PHE A 38 3.32 2.71 -1.15
N ILE A 39 4.18 3.41 -1.90
CA ILE A 39 4.23 3.30 -3.37
C ILE A 39 4.61 1.87 -3.79
N ASN A 40 5.62 1.27 -3.16
CA ASN A 40 6.02 -0.10 -3.47
C ASN A 40 4.89 -1.11 -3.15
N CYS A 41 4.16 -0.90 -2.05
CA CYS A 41 3.00 -1.73 -1.71
C CYS A 41 1.91 -1.62 -2.77
N SER A 42 1.51 -0.39 -3.15
CA SER A 42 0.48 -0.21 -4.18
C SER A 42 0.91 -0.77 -5.53
N GLN A 43 2.18 -0.63 -5.91
CA GLN A 43 2.73 -1.24 -7.13
C GLN A 43 2.62 -2.77 -7.14
N ARG A 44 2.82 -3.46 -6.00
CA ARG A 44 2.64 -4.93 -5.92
C ARG A 44 1.18 -5.34 -6.15
N TRP A 45 0.25 -4.62 -5.53
CA TRP A 45 -1.18 -4.84 -5.74
C TRP A 45 -1.58 -4.58 -7.19
N MET A 46 -1.16 -3.44 -7.76
CA MET A 46 -1.41 -3.13 -9.17
C MET A 46 -0.79 -4.17 -10.11
N SER A 47 0.41 -4.66 -9.83
CA SER A 47 1.02 -5.76 -10.59
C SER A 47 0.13 -7.00 -10.58
N ALA A 48 -0.36 -7.43 -9.40
CA ALA A 48 -1.24 -8.59 -9.29
C ALA A 48 -2.55 -8.40 -10.08
N TYR A 49 -3.16 -7.22 -9.99
CA TYR A 49 -4.38 -6.90 -10.76
C TYR A 49 -4.14 -6.87 -12.28
N HIS A 50 -3.03 -6.29 -12.74
CA HIS A 50 -2.66 -6.32 -14.17
C HIS A 50 -2.41 -7.74 -14.70
N MET A 51 -2.16 -8.70 -13.81
CA MET A 51 -1.99 -10.11 -14.14
C MET A 51 -3.32 -10.89 -14.07
N GLY A 52 -4.44 -10.21 -13.80
CA GLY A 52 -5.77 -10.83 -13.76
C GLY A 52 -6.16 -11.41 -12.39
N LEU A 53 -5.30 -11.30 -11.37
CA LEU A 53 -5.61 -11.80 -10.04
C LEU A 53 -6.58 -10.85 -9.33
N THR A 54 -7.58 -11.40 -8.63
CA THR A 54 -8.54 -10.62 -7.86
C THR A 54 -8.73 -11.20 -6.45
N GLY A 55 -9.33 -10.41 -5.56
CA GLY A 55 -9.71 -10.85 -4.21
C GLY A 55 -8.58 -11.56 -3.44
N LYS A 56 -8.87 -12.77 -2.96
CA LYS A 56 -7.95 -13.58 -2.15
C LYS A 56 -6.69 -14.01 -2.91
N ALA A 57 -6.78 -14.21 -4.23
CA ALA A 57 -5.63 -14.60 -5.06
C ALA A 57 -4.61 -13.47 -5.16
N ALA A 58 -5.07 -12.23 -5.38
CA ALA A 58 -4.21 -11.05 -5.38
C ALA A 58 -3.56 -10.83 -4.00
N GLN A 59 -4.34 -10.98 -2.91
CA GLN A 59 -3.82 -10.88 -1.55
C GLN A 59 -2.72 -11.91 -1.27
N TRP A 60 -2.94 -13.17 -1.64
CA TRP A 60 -1.97 -14.24 -1.47
C TRP A 60 -0.69 -13.95 -2.28
N ALA A 61 -0.83 -13.52 -3.54
CA ALA A 61 0.31 -13.21 -4.40
C ALA A 61 1.16 -12.08 -3.82
N VAL A 62 0.54 -10.99 -3.35
CA VAL A 62 1.25 -9.86 -2.72
C VAL A 62 1.99 -10.27 -1.44
N HIS A 63 1.42 -11.18 -0.63
CA HIS A 63 2.04 -11.67 0.59
C HIS A 63 3.17 -12.68 0.33
N LYS A 64 3.01 -13.54 -0.69
CA LYS A 64 4.01 -14.53 -1.05
C LYS A 64 5.22 -13.89 -1.76
N GLN A 65 5.00 -12.78 -2.45
CA GLN A 65 6.03 -12.05 -3.19
C GLN A 65 7.05 -11.40 -2.24
N LYS A 66 8.29 -11.88 -2.27
CA LYS A 66 9.44 -11.26 -1.59
C LYS A 66 10.19 -10.23 -2.45
N GLY A 67 9.82 -10.08 -3.73
CA GLY A 67 10.47 -9.20 -4.71
C GLY A 67 10.15 -7.71 -4.54
N HIS A 68 10.99 -6.86 -5.15
CA HIS A 68 10.98 -5.43 -4.89
C HIS A 68 9.84 -4.66 -5.59
N ARG A 69 9.36 -5.11 -6.77
CA ARG A 69 8.48 -4.29 -7.63
C ARG A 69 7.37 -5.01 -8.42
N SER A 70 7.49 -6.30 -8.73
CA SER A 70 6.48 -7.02 -9.54
C SER A 70 6.37 -8.49 -9.15
N ALA A 71 5.15 -9.03 -9.19
CA ALA A 71 4.93 -10.45 -8.93
C ALA A 71 5.60 -11.26 -10.06
N SER A 72 6.34 -12.31 -9.69
CA SER A 72 7.01 -13.17 -10.68
C SER A 72 5.95 -14.02 -11.38
N ARG A 73 5.86 -13.92 -12.71
CA ARG A 73 4.95 -14.74 -13.54
C ARG A 73 5.13 -16.24 -13.25
N ALA A 74 6.37 -16.69 -13.03
CA ALA A 74 6.67 -18.08 -12.66
C ALA A 74 6.13 -18.46 -11.26
N ALA A 75 6.17 -17.55 -10.28
CA ALA A 75 5.57 -17.79 -8.97
C ALA A 75 4.03 -17.78 -9.01
N MET A 76 3.43 -17.14 -10.03
CA MET A 76 1.98 -17.05 -10.23
C MET A 76 1.39 -18.18 -11.08
N MET A 77 2.17 -18.87 -11.90
CA MET A 77 1.69 -20.06 -12.65
C MET A 77 1.17 -21.18 -11.73
N HIS A 78 1.58 -21.20 -10.46
CA HIS A 78 1.03 -22.11 -9.45
C HIS A 78 -0.38 -21.72 -8.93
N LEU A 79 -0.89 -20.53 -9.26
CA LEU A 79 -2.21 -20.04 -8.86
C LEU A 79 -3.28 -20.18 -9.95
N ASP A 80 -2.89 -20.09 -11.22
CA ASP A 80 -3.83 -20.25 -12.35
C ASP A 80 -4.51 -21.63 -12.32
N THR A 81 -3.84 -22.65 -11.79
CA THR A 81 -4.41 -23.99 -11.55
C THR A 81 -5.51 -24.02 -10.48
N VAL A 82 -5.57 -23.03 -9.59
CA VAL A 82 -6.53 -22.98 -8.47
C VAL A 82 -7.73 -22.08 -8.78
N VAL A 83 -7.57 -21.09 -9.67
CA VAL A 83 -8.62 -20.11 -10.01
C VAL A 83 -9.43 -20.52 -11.25
N ILE A 84 -8.91 -21.41 -12.09
CA ILE A 84 -9.54 -21.86 -13.35
C ILE A 84 -10.06 -23.32 -13.25
N ALA A 85 -10.37 -23.81 -12.04
CA ALA A 85 -11.19 -25.02 -11.93
C ALA A 85 -12.67 -24.63 -12.12
N PRO A 86 -13.38 -25.17 -13.13
CA PRO A 86 -14.79 -24.86 -13.37
C PRO A 86 -15.70 -25.26 -12.20
#